data_AF-A0A1H6XQB5-F1
#
_entry.id   AF-A0A1H6XQB5-F1
#
_cell.length_a   1.000
_cell.length_b   1.000
_cell.length_c   1.000
_cell.angle_alpha   90.00
_cell.angle_beta   90.00
_cell.angle_gamma   90.00
#
_symmetry.space_group_name_H-M   'P 1'
#
loop_
_entity.id
_entity.type
_entity.pdbx_description
1 polymer ?
#
loop_
_entity_poly.entity_id
_entity_poly.type
_entity_poly.pdbx_seq_one_letter_code
_entity_poly.pdbx_strand_id
1 'polypeptide(L)' 'MSRPKSLFGRIQQYETHLIEDLFMSGLIFAIISMVWARAPAAWPQIIYYFALVVCLFGYFKYVSPPPTEPAVDS' A
#
# COMPACT_ATOMS: atom_id res chain seq x y z
N MET A 1 -13.77 29.49 -12.75
CA MET A 1 -12.32 29.24 -12.61
C MET A 1 -12.02 28.74 -11.20
N SER A 2 -11.88 27.43 -10.97
CA SER A 2 -11.42 26.87 -9.67
C SER A 2 -10.81 25.46 -9.80
N ARG A 3 -10.12 25.17 -10.92
CA ARG A 3 -9.50 23.84 -11.15
C ARG A 3 -8.34 23.48 -10.18
N PRO A 4 -7.44 24.38 -9.76
CA PRO A 4 -6.31 23.98 -8.90
C PRO A 4 -6.71 23.69 -7.45
N LYS A 5 -7.82 24.25 -6.95
CA LYS A 5 -8.28 24.04 -5.56
C LYS A 5 -8.84 22.61 -5.34
N SER A 6 -9.41 22.01 -6.38
CA SER A 6 -9.87 20.62 -6.38
C SER A 6 -8.71 19.61 -6.34
N LEU A 7 -7.61 19.88 -7.06
CA LEU A 7 -6.43 19.02 -7.05
C LEU A 7 -5.70 19.12 -5.71
N PHE A 8 -5.55 20.33 -5.15
CA PHE A 8 -4.94 20.51 -3.83
C PHE A 8 -5.75 19.84 -2.72
N GLY A 9 -7.08 19.95 -2.76
CA GLY A 9 -7.95 19.24 -1.80
C GLY A 9 -7.83 17.71 -1.90
N ARG A 10 -7.69 17.16 -3.12
CA ARG A 10 -7.39 15.74 -3.32
C ARG A 10 -6.00 15.40 -2.76
N ILE A 11 -4.95 16.14 -3.13
CA ILE A 11 -3.58 15.90 -2.65
C ILE A 11 -3.51 15.92 -1.12
N GLN A 12 -4.20 16.86 -0.48
CA GLN A 12 -4.21 16.99 0.98
C GLN A 12 -4.95 15.82 1.67
N GLN A 13 -5.99 15.27 1.05
CA GLN A 13 -6.62 14.01 1.49
C GLN A 13 -5.69 12.81 1.25
N TYR A 14 -4.96 12.77 0.14
CA TYR A 14 -4.01 11.70 -0.17
C TYR A 14 -2.73 11.76 0.68
N GLU A 15 -2.28 12.93 1.13
CA GLU A 15 -1.03 13.08 1.90
C GLU A 15 -1.07 12.34 3.24
N THR A 16 -2.20 12.40 3.95
CA THR A 16 -2.34 11.72 5.25
C THR A 16 -2.32 10.20 5.06
N HIS A 17 -3.00 9.70 4.03
CA HIS A 17 -3.02 8.28 3.69
C HIS A 17 -1.70 7.80 3.08
N LEU A 18 -0.96 8.65 2.37
CA LEU A 18 0.34 8.30 1.78
C LEU A 18 1.39 7.99 2.85
N ILE A 19 1.45 8.79 3.92
CA ILE A 19 2.40 8.55 5.02
C ILE A 19 2.02 7.26 5.76
N GLU A 20 0.73 7.04 6.01
CA GLU A 20 0.22 5.82 6.63
C GLU A 20 0.51 4.58 5.77
N ASP A 21 0.26 4.65 4.47
CA ASP A 21 0.54 3.57 3.52
C ASP A 21 2.03 3.29 3.39
N LEU A 22 2.87 4.32 3.43
CA LEU A 22 4.32 4.16 3.45
C LEU A 22 4.79 3.47 4.74
N PHE A 23 4.21 3.87 5.88
CA PHE A 23 4.50 3.24 7.16
C PHE A 23 4.06 1.78 7.20
N MET A 24 2.83 1.50 6.76
CA MET A 24 2.26 0.15 6.73
C MET A 24 2.98 -0.77 5.74
N SER A 25 3.33 -0.27 4.55
CA SER A 25 4.13 -1.04 3.59
C SER A 25 5.53 -1.35 4.15
N GLY A 26 6.17 -0.38 4.81
CA GLY A 26 7.42 -0.59 5.53
C GLY A 26 7.29 -1.63 6.65
N LEU A 27 6.21 -1.57 7.43
CA LEU A 27 5.91 -2.52 8.51
C LEU A 27 5.69 -3.94 7.96
N ILE A 28 4.90 -4.09 6.90
CA ILE A 28 4.66 -5.37 6.21
C ILE A 28 5.98 -5.95 5.73
N PHE A 29 6.82 -5.13 5.08
CA PHE A 29 8.14 -5.55 4.62
C PHE A 29 9.02 -6.00 5.78
N ALA A 30 9.06 -5.26 6.88
CA ALA A 30 9.86 -5.59 8.06
C ALA A 30 9.42 -6.91 8.70
N ILE A 31 8.11 -7.12 8.87
CA ILE A 31 7.54 -8.35 9.44
C ILE A 31 7.89 -9.55 8.55
N ILE A 32 7.67 -9.43 7.24
CA ILE A 32 7.96 -10.53 6.30
C ILE A 32 9.46 -10.82 6.28
N SER A 33 10.30 -9.80 6.27
CA SER A 33 11.77 -9.96 6.35
C SER A 33 12.20 -10.65 7.63
N MET A 34 11.62 -10.29 8.77
CA MET A 34 11.93 -10.89 10.07
C MET A 34 11.48 -12.34 10.15
N VAL A 35 10.32 -12.68 9.59
CA VAL A 35 9.84 -14.05 9.48
C VAL A 35 10.73 -14.85 8.52
N TRP A 36 11.09 -14.27 7.38
CA TRP A 36 11.95 -14.89 6.38
C TRP A 36 13.36 -15.16 6.90
N ALA A 37 13.90 -14.31 7.78
CA ALA A 37 15.20 -14.54 8.43
C ALA A 37 15.24 -15.82 9.27
N ARG A 38 14.08 -16.37 9.66
CA ARG A 38 13.96 -17.65 10.36
C ARG A 38 13.66 -18.82 9.43
N ALA A 39 13.46 -18.57 8.14
CA ALA A 39 13.16 -19.62 7.16
C ALA A 39 14.42 -20.46 6.86
N PRO A 40 14.26 -21.75 6.49
CA PRO A 40 15.37 -22.59 6.08
C PRO A 40 16.11 -22.00 4.87
N ALA A 41 17.44 -22.00 4.88
CA ALA A 41 18.26 -21.46 3.78
C ALA A 41 18.05 -22.19 2.43
N ALA A 42 17.50 -23.40 2.45
CA ALA A 42 17.14 -24.16 1.25
C ALA A 42 15.87 -23.63 0.56
N TRP A 43 15.13 -22.72 1.20
CA TRP A 43 13.92 -22.17 0.60
C TRP A 43 14.24 -21.25 -0.57
N PRO A 44 13.56 -21.44 -1.71
CA PRO A 44 13.70 -20.55 -2.85
C PRO A 44 13.32 -19.11 -2.51
N GLN A 45 14.16 -18.16 -2.91
CA GLN A 45 13.91 -16.72 -2.74
C GLN A 45 12.59 -16.26 -3.38
N ILE A 46 12.05 -17.01 -4.35
CA ILE A 46 10.76 -16.68 -4.97
C ILE A 46 9.60 -16.69 -3.98
N ILE A 47 9.65 -17.52 -2.92
CA ILE A 47 8.58 -17.58 -1.90
C ILE A 47 8.56 -16.28 -1.10
N TYR A 48 9.72 -15.71 -0.79
CA TYR A 48 9.84 -14.41 -0.13
C TYR A 48 9.17 -13.30 -0.94
N TYR A 49 9.53 -13.20 -2.22
CA TYR A 49 8.95 -12.18 -3.10
C TYR A 49 7.46 -12.40 -3.31
N PHE A 50 7.01 -13.64 -3.41
CA PHE A 50 5.59 -13.95 -3.52
C PHE A 50 4.83 -13.51 -2.26
N ALA A 51 5.35 -13.79 -1.06
CA ALA A 51 4.77 -13.34 0.19
C ALA A 51 4.69 -11.81 0.27
N LEU A 52 5.77 -11.11 -0.11
CA LEU A 52 5.77 -9.64 -0.18
C LEU A 52 4.68 -9.11 -1.13
N VAL A 53 4.61 -9.66 -2.34
CA VAL A 53 3.62 -9.23 -3.34
C VAL A 53 2.21 -9.46 -2.83
N VAL A 54 1.91 -10.64 -2.29
CA VAL A 54 0.57 -10.97 -1.78
C VAL A 54 0.18 -10.05 -0.62
N CYS A 55 1.07 -9.82 0.34
CA CYS A 55 0.77 -8.98 1.51
C CYS A 55 0.64 -7.50 1.14
N LEU A 56 1.55 -6.96 0.32
CA LEU A 56 1.48 -5.56 -0.12
C LEU A 56 0.26 -5.33 -1.01
N PHE A 57 0.02 -6.20 -1.99
CA PHE A 57 -1.16 -6.10 -2.85
C PHE A 57 -2.46 -6.27 -2.06
N GLY A 58 -2.48 -7.21 -1.11
CA GLY A 58 -3.61 -7.40 -0.19
C GLY A 58 -3.89 -6.16 0.65
N TYR A 59 -2.86 -5.51 1.20
CA TYR A 59 -3.00 -4.27 1.96
C TYR A 59 -3.65 -3.16 1.11
N PHE A 60 -3.11 -2.87 -0.07
CA PHE A 60 -3.67 -1.82 -0.94
C PHE A 60 -5.04 -2.18 -1.51
N LYS A 61 -5.37 -3.46 -1.65
CA LYS A 61 -6.68 -3.87 -2.16
C LYS A 61 -7.78 -3.81 -1.10
N TYR A 62 -7.47 -4.17 0.14
CA TYR A 62 -8.49 -4.39 1.18
C TYR A 62 -8.43 -3.40 2.35
N VAL A 63 -7.26 -2.83 2.66
CA VAL A 63 -7.07 -1.94 3.82
C VAL A 63 -7.03 -0.47 3.39
N SER A 64 -6.26 -0.16 2.35
CA SER A 64 -6.18 1.19 1.77
C SER A 64 -6.60 1.17 0.29
N PRO A 65 -7.87 0.81 -0.02
CA PRO A 65 -8.34 0.87 -1.39
C PRO A 65 -8.32 2.32 -1.89
N PRO A 66 -8.02 2.56 -3.18
CA PRO A 66 -8.09 3.90 -3.74
C PRO A 66 -9.50 4.46 -3.54
N PRO A 67 -9.65 5.73 -3.15
CA PRO A 67 -10.96 6.31 -2.94
C PRO A 67 -11.74 6.24 -4.25
N THR A 68 -12.94 5.65 -4.18
CA THR A 68 -13.84 5.55 -5.32
C THR A 68 -14.13 6.97 -5.81
N GLU A 69 -13.80 7.27 -7.07
CA GLU A 69 -14.16 8.58 -7.64
C GLU A 69 -15.66 8.77 -7.47
N PRO A 70 -16.12 9.93 -6.94
CA PRO A 70 -17.55 10.17 -6.86
C PRO A 70 -18.11 10.07 -8.27
N ALA A 71 -19.11 9.20 -8.43
CA ALA A 71 -19.91 9.13 -9.64
C ALA A 71 -20.27 10.57 -10.03
N VAL A 72 -19.76 11.00 -11.17
CA VAL A 72 -20.26 12.20 -11.82
C VAL A 72 -21.70 11.85 -12.17
N ASP A 73 -22.64 12.28 -11.33
CA ASP A 73 -24.07 12.27 -11.64
C ASP A 73 -24.23 12.91 -13.02
N SER A 74 -24.52 12.04 -13.99
CA SER A 74 -24.79 12.37 -15.39
C SER A 74 -26.24 12.77 -15.59
#